data_AF-A0A351F4K5-F1
#
_entry.id   AF-A0A351F4K5-F1
#
_cell.length_a   1.000
_cell.length_b   1.000
_cell.length_c   1.000
_cell.angle_alpha   90.00
_cell.angle_beta   90.00
_cell.angle_gamma   90.00
#
_symmetry.space_group_name_H-M   'P 1'
#
loop_
_entity.id
_entity.type
_entity.pdbx_description
1 polymer ?
#
loop_
_entity_poly.entity_id
_entity_poly.type
_entity_poly.pdbx_seq_one_letter_code
_entity_poly.pdbx_strand_id
1 'polypeptide(L)' 'MNKTHTPYSEESYPPVPTKTTRFWRKFIPWQLYRFFVLNFKIIRIVVGGHS' A
#
# COMPACT_ATOMS: atom_id res chain seq x y z
N MET A 1 45.54 -4.96 -9.74
CA MET A 1 44.19 -4.56 -10.18
C MET A 1 43.26 -4.65 -8.97
N ASN A 2 42.98 -3.51 -8.38
CA ASN A 2 42.38 -3.28 -7.08
C ASN A 2 40.86 -3.22 -7.27
N LYS A 3 40.10 -4.14 -6.65
CA LYS A 3 38.65 -4.23 -6.83
C LYS A 3 37.95 -3.14 -6.03
N THR A 4 37.59 -2.05 -6.71
CA THR A 4 36.70 -1.01 -6.18
C THR A 4 35.30 -1.59 -6.00
N HIS A 5 34.78 -1.58 -4.77
CA HIS A 5 33.37 -1.84 -4.48
C HIS A 5 32.50 -1.01 -5.41
N THR A 6 31.67 -1.64 -6.25
CA THR A 6 30.62 -0.96 -7.02
C THR A 6 29.39 -0.83 -6.13
N PRO A 7 29.05 0.37 -5.59
CA PRO A 7 28.01 0.53 -4.58
C PRO A 7 26.59 0.62 -5.17
N TYR A 8 26.37 0.12 -6.38
CA TYR A 8 25.08 0.20 -7.06
C TYR A 8 24.97 -0.95 -8.06
N SER A 9 24.81 -2.16 -7.54
CA SER A 9 24.29 -3.26 -8.34
C SER A 9 22.80 -2.98 -8.60
N GLU A 10 22.38 -3.07 -9.86
CA GLU A 10 20.99 -2.95 -10.32
C GLU A 10 20.01 -3.92 -9.63
N GLU A 11 20.56 -4.87 -8.85
CA GLU A 11 19.87 -5.82 -8.00
C GLU A 11 19.36 -5.20 -6.68
N SER A 12 19.88 -4.04 -6.27
CA SER A 12 19.34 -3.26 -5.14
C SER A 12 18.16 -2.36 -5.54
N TYR A 13 17.78 -2.33 -6.83
CA TYR A 13 16.62 -1.57 -7.25
C TYR A 13 15.37 -2.30 -6.77
N PRO A 14 14.50 -1.67 -5.94
CA PRO A 14 13.26 -2.31 -5.54
C PRO A 14 12.50 -2.67 -6.82
N PRO A 15 11.91 -3.88 -6.91
CA PRO A 15 11.19 -4.29 -8.10
C PRO A 15 10.15 -3.22 -8.39
N VAL A 16 10.32 -2.54 -9.53
CA VAL A 16 9.41 -1.48 -9.95
C VAL A 16 8.00 -2.07 -9.92
N PRO A 17 7.06 -1.44 -9.19
CA PRO A 17 5.76 -2.02 -8.97
C PRO A 17 5.15 -2.35 -10.32
N THR A 18 4.83 -3.63 -10.52
CA THR A 18 4.18 -4.13 -11.72
C THR A 18 2.93 -3.30 -12.02
N LYS A 19 2.59 -3.16 -13.31
CA LYS A 19 1.44 -2.35 -13.77
C LYS A 19 0.16 -2.70 -13.01
N THR A 20 0.00 -3.97 -12.63
CA THR A 20 -1.07 -4.49 -11.77
C THR A 20 -1.08 -3.83 -10.39
N THR A 21 0.04 -3.80 -9.66
CA THR A 21 0.15 -3.14 -8.35
C THR A 21 -0.16 -1.64 -8.43
N ARG A 22 0.23 -0.98 -9.53
CA ARG A 22 -0.09 0.45 -9.77
C ARG A 22 -1.57 0.67 -10.09
N PHE A 23 -2.21 -0.26 -10.80
CA PHE A 23 -3.65 -0.20 -11.12
C PHE A 23 -4.51 -0.32 -9.85
N TRP A 24 -4.23 -1.31 -9.01
CA TRP A 24 -4.93 -1.49 -7.74
C TRP A 24 -4.77 -0.28 -6.79
N ARG A 25 -3.61 0.39 -6.83
CA ARG A 25 -3.37 1.63 -6.06
C ARG A 25 -4.15 2.84 -6.57
N LYS A 26 -4.52 2.90 -7.85
CA LYS A 26 -5.29 4.01 -8.45
C LYS A 26 -6.80 3.75 -8.51
N PHE A 27 -7.25 2.57 -8.09
CA PHE A 27 -8.65 2.20 -8.26
C PHE A 27 -9.54 2.95 -7.24
N ILE A 28 -9.95 4.16 -7.63
CA ILE A 28 -10.75 5.09 -6.81
C ILE A 28 -12.05 4.45 -6.27
N PRO A 29 -12.81 3.66 -7.05
CA PRO A 29 -14.02 3.01 -6.52
C PRO A 29 -13.72 2.07 -5.34
N TRP A 30 -12.61 1.33 -5.41
CA TRP A 30 -12.18 0.43 -4.33
C TRP A 30 -11.61 1.18 -3.13
N GLN A 31 -10.92 2.29 -3.38
CA GLN A 31 -10.47 3.18 -2.31
C GLN A 31 -11.65 3.77 -1.53
N LEU A 32 -12.72 4.18 -2.23
CA LEU A 32 -13.96 4.66 -1.62
C LEU A 32 -14.68 3.55 -0.84
N TYR A 33 -14.83 2.36 -1.43
CA TYR A 33 -15.43 1.22 -0.71
C TYR A 33 -14.72 0.93 0.61
N ARG A 34 -13.38 0.83 0.59
CA ARG A 34 -12.57 0.62 1.80
C ARG A 34 -12.68 1.76 2.80
N PHE A 35 -12.78 3.00 2.30
CA PHE A 35 -13.02 4.18 3.14
C PHE A 35 -14.37 4.04 3.87
N PHE A 36 -15.47 3.78 3.15
CA PHE A 36 -16.77 3.62 3.79
C PHE A 36 -16.81 2.44 4.77
N VAL A 37 -16.33 1.26 4.37
CA VAL A 37 -16.32 0.07 5.24
C VAL A 37 -15.55 0.33 6.54
N LEU A 38 -14.39 0.99 6.46
CA LEU A 38 -13.61 1.33 7.65
C LEU A 38 -14.36 2.32 8.55
N ASN A 39 -14.92 3.39 7.97
CA ASN A 39 -15.69 4.38 8.72
C ASN A 39 -16.93 3.76 9.40
N PHE A 40 -17.68 2.91 8.68
CA PHE A 40 -18.82 2.18 9.24
C PHE A 40 -18.42 1.24 10.38
N LYS A 41 -17.28 0.54 10.24
CA LYS A 41 -16.77 -0.34 11.29
C LYS A 41 -16.40 0.44 12.56
N ILE A 42 -15.77 1.60 12.41
CA ILE A 42 -15.43 2.48 13.54
C ILE A 42 -16.69 2.97 14.23
N ILE A 43 -17.68 3.47 13.47
CA ILE A 43 -18.97 3.92 14.02
C ILE A 43 -19.67 2.78 14.78
N ARG A 44 -19.69 1.56 14.23
CA ARG A 44 -20.26 0.37 14.89
C ARG A 44 -19.58 0.06 16.22
N ILE A 45 -18.25 0.18 16.30
CA ILE A 45 -17.49 -0.05 17.55
C ILE A 45 -17.80 1.06 18.56
N VAL A 46 -17.80 2.33 18.12
CA VAL A 46 -18.07 3.49 18.99
C VAL A 46 -19.49 3.39 19.56
N VAL A 47 -20.51 3.20 18.72
CA VAL A 47 -21.92 3.08 19.16
C VAL A 47 -22.14 1.84 20.02
N GLY A 48 -21.52 0.71 19.68
CA GLY A 48 -21.63 -0.53 20.45
C GLY A 48 -20.90 -0.52 21.80
N GLY A 49 -19.90 0.36 21.98
CA GLY A 49 -19.14 0.52 23.22
C GLY A 49 -19.80 1.42 24.28
N HIS A 50 -20.95 2.04 23.96
CA HIS A 50 -21.73 2.85 24.91
C HIS A 50 -22.83 2.03 25.64
N SER A 51 -22.60 0.73 25.86
CA SER A 51 -23.45 -0.12 26.71
C SER A 51 -22.65 -0.77 27.83
#